data_AF-Q4CSR3-F1
#
_entry.id   AF-Q4CSR3-F1
#
_cell.length_a   1.000
_cell.length_b   1.000
_cell.length_c   1.000
_cell.angle_alpha   90.00
_cell.angle_beta   90.00
_cell.angle_gamma   90.00
#
_symmetry.space_group_name_H-M   'P 1'
#
loop_
_entity.id
_entity.type
_entity.pdbx_description
1 polymer ?
#
loop_
_entity_poly.entity_id
_entity_poly.type
_entity_poly.pdbx_seq_one_letter_code
_entity_poly.pdbx_strand_id
1 'polypeptide(L)'
;MRHTLLLLVPLLCCFSGSVAVAEHHCISEEIENKVGPRTTAVVLELPTRESGMMRAMTASAPEWAPIRFKAFTEDLNNPLKYCTAEGQIRPDFTGGTVVCRKEDILTKEKKSIILKSLIPRALKMHTDRLLVEPLTGYLIVPEFLLGTCAEFTIPSSHHTVGVFGADMLLYVSAGSTKGSSLAWATSCSRLADGRPVAGVVNYDPSFVTDSEYSVRVSAHEIAHALGFIMKTMKKRNMLTEVEGVRGKAKVLQVSSPKTVEKTR
;
A
#
# COMPACT_ATOMS: atom_id res chain seq x y z
N MET A 1 69.37 25.12 6.90
CA MET A 1 68.46 24.89 5.76
C MET A 1 67.04 25.18 6.25
N ARG A 2 66.46 26.30 5.84
CA ARG A 2 65.21 26.84 6.39
C ARG A 2 64.07 26.44 5.46
N HIS A 3 63.45 25.28 5.72
CA HIS A 3 62.29 24.82 4.98
C HIS A 3 61.01 25.38 5.60
N THR A 4 60.48 26.44 5.00
CA THR A 4 59.08 26.86 5.13
C THR A 4 58.21 25.83 4.39
N LEU A 5 57.57 24.94 5.14
CA LEU A 5 56.54 24.03 4.61
C LEU A 5 55.24 24.83 4.42
N LEU A 6 54.81 24.97 3.16
CA LEU A 6 53.50 25.50 2.80
C LEU A 6 52.40 24.58 3.33
N LEU A 7 51.49 25.14 4.14
CA LEU A 7 50.21 24.56 4.49
C LEU A 7 49.27 24.61 3.27
N LEU A 8 49.13 23.48 2.58
CA LEU A 8 48.07 23.22 1.61
C LEU A 8 46.80 22.80 2.37
N VAL A 9 45.86 23.74 2.54
CA VAL A 9 44.49 23.44 2.97
C VAL A 9 43.72 22.94 1.74
N PRO A 10 43.23 21.68 1.72
CA PRO A 10 42.42 21.23 0.61
C PRO A 10 41.02 21.85 0.74
N LEU A 11 40.64 22.66 -0.25
CA LEU A 11 39.26 23.08 -0.47
C LEU A 11 38.39 21.82 -0.57
N LEU A 12 37.59 21.53 0.47
CA LEU A 12 36.42 20.66 0.33
C LEU A 12 35.43 21.37 -0.60
N CYS A 13 35.60 21.17 -1.91
CA CYS A 13 34.61 21.55 -2.89
C CYS A 13 33.34 20.75 -2.62
N CYS A 14 32.31 21.49 -2.20
CA CYS A 14 30.93 21.05 -2.08
C CYS A 14 30.45 20.41 -3.39
N PHE A 15 30.61 19.09 -3.52
CA PHE A 15 29.69 18.28 -4.32
C PHE A 15 28.41 18.08 -3.51
N SER A 16 27.72 19.20 -3.23
CA SER A 16 26.29 19.18 -2.94
C SER A 16 25.60 18.96 -4.27
N GLY A 17 25.74 17.75 -4.82
CA GLY A 17 24.86 17.31 -5.88
C GLY A 17 23.46 17.31 -5.27
N SER A 18 22.69 18.34 -5.59
CA SER A 18 21.25 18.34 -5.34
C SER A 18 20.68 17.20 -6.17
N VAL A 19 20.67 16.00 -5.59
CA VAL A 19 19.90 14.88 -6.11
C VAL A 19 18.47 15.34 -5.87
N ALA A 20 17.86 15.98 -6.88
CA ALA A 20 16.44 16.20 -6.90
C ALA A 20 15.83 14.80 -6.94
N VAL A 21 15.57 14.25 -5.74
CA VAL A 21 14.82 13.01 -5.58
C VAL A 21 13.47 13.30 -6.23
N ALA A 22 13.20 12.66 -7.37
CA ALA A 22 11.96 12.84 -8.08
C ALA A 22 10.81 12.62 -7.08
N GLU A 23 10.01 13.65 -6.86
CA GLU A 23 8.90 13.54 -5.93
C GLU A 23 7.95 12.47 -6.43
N HIS A 24 7.60 11.56 -5.53
CA HIS A 24 6.60 10.54 -5.77
C HIS A 24 5.30 11.17 -6.28
N HIS A 25 4.93 10.79 -7.50
CA HIS A 25 3.62 11.08 -8.05
C HIS A 25 2.66 9.99 -7.59
N CYS A 26 1.72 10.34 -6.70
CA CYS A 26 0.67 9.43 -6.27
C CYS A 26 -0.35 9.26 -7.39
N ILE A 27 -0.57 8.01 -7.81
CA ILE A 27 -1.48 7.64 -8.91
C ILE A 27 -2.73 6.89 -8.41
N SER A 28 -3.12 7.13 -7.14
CA SER A 28 -4.19 6.36 -6.51
C SER A 28 -5.54 6.53 -7.21
N GLU A 29 -5.85 7.72 -7.74
CA GLU A 29 -7.09 7.96 -8.47
C GLU A 29 -7.15 7.21 -9.80
N GLU A 30 -6.03 7.14 -10.52
CA GLU A 30 -5.88 6.36 -11.75
C GLU A 30 -6.06 4.87 -11.48
N ILE A 31 -5.47 4.36 -10.39
CA ILE A 31 -5.64 2.98 -9.95
C ILE A 31 -7.10 2.71 -9.55
N GLU A 32 -7.75 3.63 -8.82
CA GLU A 32 -9.16 3.46 -8.42
C GLU A 32 -10.11 3.25 -9.60
N ASN A 33 -9.80 3.84 -10.76
CA ASN A 33 -10.60 3.66 -11.98
C ASN A 33 -10.41 2.28 -12.62
N LYS A 34 -9.31 1.58 -12.31
CA LYS A 34 -8.97 0.24 -12.85
C LYS A 34 -9.35 -0.93 -11.94
N VAL A 35 -9.59 -0.67 -10.65
CA VAL A 35 -9.96 -1.71 -9.67
C VAL A 35 -11.31 -2.35 -10.00
N GLY A 36 -12.24 -1.61 -10.58
CA GLY A 36 -13.61 -2.06 -10.81
C GLY A 36 -14.46 -2.09 -9.52
N PRO A 37 -15.60 -2.81 -9.52
CA PRO A 37 -16.42 -3.02 -8.33
C PRO A 37 -15.66 -3.81 -7.28
N ARG A 38 -15.67 -3.33 -6.03
CA ARG A 38 -15.05 -4.06 -4.93
C ARG A 38 -15.92 -5.19 -4.47
N THR A 39 -15.30 -6.34 -4.23
CA THR A 39 -15.95 -7.54 -3.76
C THR A 39 -16.14 -7.49 -2.24
N THR A 40 -17.23 -8.11 -1.78
CA THR A 40 -17.51 -8.26 -0.35
C THR A 40 -16.77 -9.49 0.17
N ALA A 41 -15.86 -9.30 1.12
CA ALA A 41 -15.23 -10.39 1.85
C ALA A 41 -16.14 -10.87 2.99
N VAL A 42 -15.97 -12.13 3.37
CA VAL A 42 -16.74 -12.77 4.44
C VAL A 42 -15.81 -13.13 5.59
N VAL A 43 -16.28 -12.98 6.82
CA VAL A 43 -15.60 -13.47 8.02
C VAL A 43 -16.33 -14.71 8.50
N LEU A 44 -15.62 -15.84 8.62
CA LEU A 44 -16.15 -17.08 9.16
C LEU A 44 -15.73 -17.22 10.62
N GLU A 45 -16.70 -17.38 11.53
CA GLU A 45 -16.41 -17.59 12.95
C GLU A 45 -15.64 -18.89 13.20
N LEU A 46 -14.80 -18.88 14.22
CA LEU A 46 -14.17 -20.10 14.73
C LEU A 46 -15.28 -21.04 15.25
N PRO A 47 -15.20 -22.36 14.96
CA PRO A 47 -16.13 -23.31 15.54
C PRO A 47 -16.03 -23.26 17.07
N THR A 48 -17.10 -22.82 17.71
CA THR A 48 -17.24 -22.90 19.17
C THR A 48 -17.62 -24.32 19.55
N ARG A 49 -17.12 -24.78 20.70
CA ARG A 49 -17.35 -26.14 21.21
C ARG A 49 -18.83 -26.56 21.27
N GLU A 50 -19.74 -25.59 21.33
CA GLU A 50 -21.18 -25.81 21.45
C GLU A 50 -21.93 -25.84 20.11
N SER A 51 -21.35 -25.37 19.01
CA SER A 51 -21.97 -25.45 17.69
C SER A 51 -20.93 -25.75 16.62
N GLY A 52 -20.89 -27.00 16.14
CA GLY A 52 -20.01 -27.44 15.05
C GLY A 52 -20.35 -26.85 13.66
N MET A 53 -21.15 -25.78 13.57
CA MET A 53 -21.49 -25.10 12.32
C MET A 53 -20.80 -23.73 12.26
N MET A 54 -19.96 -23.52 11.24
CA MET A 54 -19.44 -22.19 10.93
C MET A 54 -20.58 -21.27 10.48
N ARG A 55 -20.77 -20.14 11.17
CA ARG A 55 -21.67 -19.07 10.73
C ARG A 55 -20.86 -17.96 10.06
N ALA A 56 -21.33 -17.52 8.89
CA ALA A 56 -20.81 -16.34 8.23
C ALA A 56 -21.45 -15.10 8.87
N MET A 57 -20.79 -14.52 9.88
CA MET A 57 -21.19 -13.26 10.49
C MET A 57 -19.98 -12.34 10.65
N THR A 58 -20.21 -11.03 10.64
CA THR A 58 -19.20 -10.01 10.94
C THR A 58 -18.85 -10.06 12.44
N ALA A 59 -18.04 -11.03 12.84
CA ALA A 59 -17.64 -11.21 14.23
C ALA A 59 -16.45 -10.30 14.57
N SER A 60 -16.73 -9.17 15.22
CA SER A 60 -15.73 -8.25 15.79
C SER A 60 -15.67 -8.34 17.30
N ALA A 61 -14.49 -8.09 17.89
CA ALA A 61 -14.37 -7.93 19.34
C ALA A 61 -14.88 -6.54 19.77
N PRO A 62 -15.50 -6.41 20.97
CA PRO A 62 -16.16 -5.17 21.40
C PRO A 62 -15.20 -4.04 21.77
N GLU A 63 -13.91 -4.32 21.96
CA GLU A 63 -12.90 -3.33 22.32
C GLU A 63 -12.02 -2.95 21.13
N TRP A 64 -11.79 -1.65 20.98
CA TRP A 64 -10.86 -1.10 20.00
C TRP A 64 -9.42 -1.51 20.35
N ALA A 65 -8.71 -2.09 19.39
CA ALA A 65 -7.31 -2.49 19.55
C ALA A 65 -6.47 -2.11 18.31
N PRO A 66 -5.12 -2.06 18.43
CA PRO A 66 -4.25 -1.77 17.29
C PRO A 66 -4.52 -2.71 16.10
N ILE A 67 -4.59 -2.13 14.89
CA ILE A 67 -4.83 -2.88 13.66
C ILE A 67 -3.77 -3.96 13.43
N ARG A 68 -4.19 -5.16 13.05
CA ARG A 68 -3.30 -6.29 12.74
C ARG A 68 -3.22 -6.49 11.23
N PHE A 69 -2.01 -6.40 10.68
CA PHE A 69 -1.76 -6.66 9.27
C PHE A 69 -1.19 -8.06 9.05
N LYS A 70 -1.53 -8.67 7.92
CA LYS A 70 -0.74 -9.75 7.32
C LYS A 70 -0.36 -9.38 5.89
N ALA A 71 0.94 -9.34 5.65
CA ALA A 71 1.49 -9.07 4.33
C ALA A 71 1.94 -10.38 3.66
N PHE A 72 1.57 -10.56 2.40
CA PHE A 72 1.85 -11.74 1.59
C PHE A 72 2.65 -11.32 0.35
N THR A 73 3.68 -12.09 0.01
CA THR A 73 4.76 -11.64 -0.90
C THR A 73 5.03 -12.68 -1.99
N GLU A 74 4.02 -13.44 -2.39
CA GLU A 74 4.11 -14.51 -3.38
C GLU A 74 4.65 -13.98 -4.71
N ASP A 75 4.19 -12.81 -5.13
CA ASP A 75 4.65 -12.16 -6.36
C ASP A 75 6.14 -11.80 -6.30
N LEU A 76 6.68 -11.46 -5.12
CA LEU A 76 8.12 -11.21 -4.96
C LEU A 76 8.97 -12.49 -5.06
N ASN A 77 8.35 -13.67 -5.00
CA ASN A 77 9.01 -14.97 -5.09
C ASN A 77 8.80 -15.67 -6.44
N ASN A 78 8.01 -15.08 -7.34
CA ASN A 78 7.73 -15.62 -8.67
C ASN A 78 8.49 -14.83 -9.75
N PRO A 79 9.53 -15.40 -10.40
CA PRO A 79 10.34 -14.70 -11.41
C PRO A 79 9.57 -14.34 -12.69
N LEU A 80 8.34 -14.83 -12.86
CA LEU A 80 7.42 -14.41 -13.93
C LEU A 80 6.64 -13.13 -13.60
N LYS A 81 6.67 -12.69 -12.34
CA LYS A 81 5.90 -11.54 -11.82
C LYS A 81 6.73 -10.27 -11.66
N TYR A 82 8.05 -10.37 -11.65
CA TYR A 82 8.96 -9.22 -11.56
C TYR A 82 10.13 -9.35 -12.53
N CYS A 83 10.80 -8.23 -12.82
CA CYS A 83 11.94 -8.18 -13.72
C CYS A 83 13.19 -8.82 -13.09
N THR A 84 13.73 -9.85 -13.74
CA THR A 84 14.99 -10.52 -13.34
C THR A 84 16.17 -10.19 -14.26
N ALA A 85 15.87 -9.77 -15.49
CA ALA A 85 16.84 -9.35 -16.49
C ALA A 85 16.22 -8.30 -17.42
N GLU A 86 17.08 -7.49 -18.05
CA GLU A 86 16.69 -6.50 -19.06
C GLU A 86 16.08 -7.17 -20.29
N GLY A 87 15.10 -6.50 -20.93
CA GLY A 87 14.39 -6.98 -22.10
C GLY A 87 13.25 -7.99 -21.83
N GLN A 88 13.12 -8.49 -20.60
CA GLN A 88 11.99 -9.34 -20.22
C GLN A 88 10.66 -8.57 -20.26
N ILE A 89 9.56 -9.25 -20.56
CA ILE A 89 8.21 -8.68 -20.44
C ILE A 89 7.59 -9.17 -19.12
N ARG A 90 7.12 -8.25 -18.29
CA ARG A 90 6.51 -8.54 -16.98
C ARG A 90 5.22 -7.73 -16.77
N PRO A 91 4.33 -8.18 -15.88
CA PRO A 91 3.12 -7.43 -15.54
C PRO A 91 3.46 -6.06 -14.95
N ASP A 92 2.64 -5.06 -15.27
CA ASP A 92 2.67 -3.75 -14.60
C ASP A 92 1.75 -3.68 -13.37
N PHE A 93 1.09 -4.80 -13.04
CA PHE A 93 0.09 -4.95 -11.98
C PHE A 93 -1.13 -4.03 -12.10
N THR A 94 -1.34 -3.40 -13.26
CA THR A 94 -2.50 -2.55 -13.57
C THR A 94 -3.29 -3.03 -14.80
N GLY A 95 -3.14 -4.32 -15.15
CA GLY A 95 -3.77 -4.97 -16.30
C GLY A 95 -2.94 -4.94 -17.58
N GLY A 96 -1.71 -4.42 -17.53
CA GLY A 96 -0.79 -4.32 -18.66
C GLY A 96 0.53 -5.04 -18.44
N THR A 97 1.45 -4.85 -19.38
CA THR A 97 2.83 -5.35 -19.29
C THR A 97 3.83 -4.24 -19.61
N VAL A 98 5.06 -4.45 -19.16
CA VAL A 98 6.20 -3.56 -19.36
C VAL A 98 7.42 -4.37 -19.81
N VAL A 99 8.25 -3.77 -20.65
CA VAL A 99 9.57 -4.28 -21.00
C VAL A 99 10.54 -3.80 -19.92
N CYS A 100 11.18 -4.74 -19.25
CA CYS A 100 12.12 -4.49 -18.16
C CYS A 100 13.36 -3.77 -18.67
N ARG A 101 13.66 -2.61 -18.08
CA ARG A 101 14.96 -1.94 -18.19
C ARG A 101 15.87 -2.39 -17.05
N LYS A 102 17.15 -2.00 -17.10
CA LYS A 102 18.12 -2.30 -16.06
C LYS A 102 17.67 -1.85 -14.65
N GLU A 103 17.09 -0.66 -14.56
CA GLU A 103 16.58 -0.08 -13.31
C GLU A 103 15.36 -0.82 -12.74
N ASP A 104 14.57 -1.47 -13.60
CA ASP A 104 13.35 -2.19 -13.23
C ASP A 104 13.66 -3.55 -12.58
N ILE A 105 14.91 -4.03 -12.66
CA ILE A 105 15.31 -5.32 -12.09
C ILE A 105 15.18 -5.30 -10.56
N LEU A 106 14.42 -6.26 -10.03
CA LEU A 106 14.30 -6.50 -8.60
C LEU A 106 15.50 -7.33 -8.11
N THR A 107 16.56 -6.63 -7.71
CA THR A 107 17.75 -7.25 -7.13
C THR A 107 17.45 -7.85 -5.75
N LYS A 108 18.33 -8.74 -5.28
CA LYS A 108 18.25 -9.30 -3.90
C LYS A 108 18.26 -8.19 -2.84
N GLU A 109 19.03 -7.13 -3.07
CA GLU A 109 19.12 -5.97 -2.19
C GLU A 109 17.78 -5.20 -2.14
N LYS A 110 17.24 -4.81 -3.31
CA LYS A 110 15.94 -4.13 -3.39
C LYS A 110 14.82 -4.94 -2.75
N LYS A 111 14.77 -6.25 -3.02
CA LYS A 111 13.82 -7.16 -2.37
C LYS A 111 14.00 -7.19 -0.85
N SER A 112 15.24 -7.21 -0.37
CA SER A 112 15.53 -7.13 1.07
C SER A 112 15.07 -5.82 1.69
N ILE A 113 15.24 -4.68 1.01
CA ILE A 113 14.78 -3.36 1.46
C ILE A 113 13.25 -3.34 1.60
N ILE A 114 12.52 -3.83 0.58
CA ILE A 114 11.06 -3.93 0.62
C ILE A 114 10.61 -4.75 1.84
N LEU A 115 11.17 -5.96 1.99
CA LEU A 115 10.71 -6.95 2.98
C LEU A 115 11.13 -6.60 4.42
N LYS A 116 12.32 -6.04 4.62
CA LYS A 116 12.89 -5.84 5.95
C LYS A 116 12.82 -4.40 6.45
N SER A 117 12.64 -3.42 5.56
CA SER A 117 12.54 -2.00 5.92
C SER A 117 11.19 -1.40 5.57
N LEU A 118 10.85 -1.29 4.27
CA LEU A 118 9.70 -0.49 3.83
C LEU A 118 8.38 -0.98 4.40
N ILE A 119 8.06 -2.26 4.20
CA ILE A 119 6.79 -2.84 4.66
C ILE A 119 6.69 -2.84 6.18
N PRO A 120 7.63 -3.44 6.95
CA PRO A 120 7.48 -3.50 8.41
C PRO A 120 7.34 -2.12 9.05
N ARG A 121 8.11 -1.14 8.59
CA ARG A 121 8.09 0.22 9.15
C ARG A 121 6.82 0.97 8.79
N ALA A 122 6.34 0.86 7.55
CA ALA A 122 5.08 1.47 7.13
C ALA A 122 3.87 0.86 7.87
N LEU A 123 3.83 -0.48 8.02
CA LEU A 123 2.78 -1.15 8.79
C LEU A 123 2.82 -0.75 10.26
N LYS A 124 4.02 -0.62 10.85
CA LYS A 124 4.17 -0.15 12.23
C LYS A 124 3.60 1.26 12.40
N MET A 125 3.87 2.18 11.47
CA MET A 125 3.35 3.55 11.54
C MET A 125 1.82 3.61 11.64
N HIS A 126 1.13 2.74 10.89
CA HIS A 126 -0.33 2.60 10.93
C HIS A 126 -0.81 1.87 12.19
N THR A 127 -0.16 0.77 12.56
CA THR A 127 -0.48 -0.02 13.77
C THR A 127 -0.40 0.83 15.03
N ASP A 128 0.62 1.70 15.14
CA ASP A 128 0.82 2.58 16.29
C ASP A 128 -0.26 3.68 16.42
N ARG A 129 -1.09 3.91 15.39
CA ARG A 129 -2.02 5.07 15.29
C ARG A 129 -3.48 4.69 15.09
N LEU A 130 -3.73 3.54 14.47
CA LEU A 130 -5.07 3.12 14.09
C LEU A 130 -5.53 1.99 15.01
N LEU A 131 -6.50 2.32 15.85
CA LEU A 131 -7.30 1.31 16.54
C LEU A 131 -8.45 0.89 15.63
N VAL A 132 -8.82 -0.38 15.70
CA VAL A 132 -9.96 -0.98 15.00
C VAL A 132 -10.70 -1.92 15.94
N GLU A 133 -11.95 -2.24 15.65
CA GLU A 133 -12.62 -3.40 16.23
C GLU A 133 -12.01 -4.67 15.60
N PRO A 134 -11.30 -5.52 16.34
CA PRO A 134 -10.56 -6.63 15.75
C PRO A 134 -11.50 -7.70 15.17
N LEU A 135 -11.16 -8.24 14.01
CA LEU A 135 -11.85 -9.41 13.46
C LEU A 135 -11.52 -10.67 14.28
N THR A 136 -12.54 -11.47 14.58
CA THR A 136 -12.42 -12.68 15.42
C THR A 136 -12.54 -13.99 14.64
N GLY A 137 -12.74 -13.92 13.32
CA GLY A 137 -12.88 -15.08 12.45
C GLY A 137 -11.83 -15.16 11.34
N TYR A 138 -11.99 -16.15 10.46
CA TYR A 138 -11.21 -16.30 9.23
C TYR A 138 -11.74 -15.35 8.17
N LEU A 139 -10.88 -14.49 7.66
CA LEU A 139 -11.19 -13.63 6.54
C LEU A 139 -11.04 -14.42 5.24
N ILE A 140 -12.15 -14.66 4.56
CA ILE A 140 -12.21 -15.30 3.24
C ILE A 140 -12.08 -14.23 2.17
N VAL A 141 -11.02 -14.33 1.37
CA VAL A 141 -10.77 -13.40 0.28
C VAL A 141 -11.53 -13.91 -0.96
N PRO A 142 -12.39 -13.10 -1.58
CA PRO A 142 -13.06 -13.50 -2.80
C PRO A 142 -12.08 -13.67 -3.96
N GLU A 143 -12.44 -14.48 -4.94
CA GLU A 143 -11.72 -14.58 -6.21
C GLU A 143 -11.87 -13.28 -7.01
N PHE A 144 -10.75 -12.78 -7.55
CA PHE A 144 -10.75 -11.61 -8.43
C PHE A 144 -10.53 -12.08 -9.86
N LEU A 145 -11.60 -12.05 -10.67
CA LEU A 145 -11.52 -12.52 -12.07
C LEU A 145 -10.98 -11.47 -13.03
N LEU A 146 -11.10 -10.19 -12.68
CA LEU A 146 -10.82 -9.04 -13.55
C LEU A 146 -10.32 -7.86 -12.72
N GLY A 147 -9.68 -6.91 -13.39
CA GLY A 147 -9.22 -5.64 -12.79
C GLY A 147 -7.92 -5.78 -12.01
N THR A 148 -7.44 -4.65 -11.48
CA THR A 148 -6.13 -4.53 -10.81
C THR A 148 -5.87 -5.61 -9.75
N CYS A 149 -6.88 -5.98 -8.96
CA CYS A 149 -6.73 -6.96 -7.89
C CYS A 149 -6.48 -8.39 -8.38
N ALA A 150 -6.91 -8.73 -9.60
CA ALA A 150 -6.70 -10.03 -10.22
C ALA A 150 -5.24 -10.25 -10.66
N GLU A 151 -4.44 -9.20 -10.76
CA GLU A 151 -3.03 -9.28 -11.17
C GLU A 151 -2.12 -9.87 -10.07
N PHE A 152 -2.59 -9.88 -8.82
CA PHE A 152 -1.82 -10.31 -7.66
C PHE A 152 -2.00 -11.80 -7.39
N THR A 153 -0.93 -12.45 -6.97
CA THR A 153 -0.98 -13.85 -6.57
C THR A 153 -1.57 -13.94 -5.16
N ILE A 154 -2.77 -14.50 -5.04
CA ILE A 154 -3.40 -14.79 -3.76
C ILE A 154 -3.36 -16.31 -3.54
N PRO A 155 -2.79 -16.80 -2.42
CA PRO A 155 -2.81 -18.22 -2.11
C PRO A 155 -4.23 -18.80 -2.12
N SER A 156 -4.43 -19.95 -2.77
CA SER A 156 -5.74 -20.60 -2.88
C SER A 156 -6.38 -20.92 -1.52
N SER A 157 -5.57 -21.09 -0.47
CA SER A 157 -6.06 -21.25 0.90
C SER A 157 -6.77 -20.00 1.43
N HIS A 158 -6.42 -18.79 0.97
CA HIS A 158 -7.08 -17.56 1.41
C HIS A 158 -8.49 -17.41 0.81
N HIS A 159 -8.74 -18.04 -0.34
CA HIS A 159 -10.05 -18.10 -0.97
C HIS A 159 -10.97 -19.17 -0.36
N THR A 160 -10.40 -20.19 0.27
CA THR A 160 -11.14 -21.37 0.74
C THR A 160 -11.19 -21.50 2.26
N VAL A 161 -10.03 -21.52 2.92
CA VAL A 161 -9.90 -21.61 4.39
C VAL A 161 -9.94 -20.23 5.04
N GLY A 162 -9.38 -19.23 4.36
CA GLY A 162 -9.27 -17.86 4.84
C GLY A 162 -8.07 -17.62 5.74
N VAL A 163 -7.92 -16.37 6.16
CA VAL A 163 -6.80 -15.91 6.98
C VAL A 163 -7.32 -15.49 8.35
N PHE A 164 -6.81 -16.14 9.41
CA PHE A 164 -7.12 -15.77 10.78
C PHE A 164 -6.13 -14.74 11.36
N GLY A 165 -6.59 -13.97 12.34
CA GLY A 165 -5.74 -13.10 13.17
C GLY A 165 -5.22 -11.86 12.44
N ALA A 166 -5.97 -11.35 11.47
CA ALA A 166 -5.67 -10.13 10.74
C ALA A 166 -6.93 -9.30 10.53
N ASP A 167 -6.75 -7.99 10.51
CA ASP A 167 -7.78 -6.98 10.26
C ASP A 167 -7.66 -6.38 8.85
N MET A 168 -6.46 -6.49 8.27
CA MET A 168 -6.15 -6.08 6.90
C MET A 168 -5.11 -7.03 6.30
N LEU A 169 -5.43 -7.63 5.15
CA LEU A 169 -4.50 -8.39 4.33
C LEU A 169 -3.90 -7.49 3.25
N LEU A 170 -2.60 -7.58 3.05
CA LEU A 170 -1.88 -6.85 2.00
C LEU A 170 -1.12 -7.84 1.12
N TYR A 171 -1.43 -7.84 -0.17
CA TYR A 171 -0.68 -8.60 -1.17
C TYR A 171 0.34 -7.68 -1.84
N VAL A 172 1.60 -8.10 -1.81
CA VAL A 172 2.75 -7.27 -2.12
C VAL A 172 3.39 -7.75 -3.41
N SER A 173 3.56 -6.83 -4.34
CA SER A 173 4.33 -7.06 -5.57
C SER A 173 5.42 -6.00 -5.77
N ALA A 174 6.27 -6.24 -6.76
CA ALA A 174 7.27 -5.27 -7.19
C ALA A 174 7.46 -5.34 -8.72
N GLY A 175 6.51 -4.76 -9.44
CA GLY A 175 6.57 -4.51 -10.87
C GLY A 175 6.87 -3.05 -11.18
N SER A 176 7.53 -2.82 -12.31
CA SER A 176 7.79 -1.47 -12.81
C SER A 176 6.48 -0.73 -13.09
N THR A 177 6.42 0.53 -12.68
CA THR A 177 5.28 1.41 -12.89
C THR A 177 5.57 2.36 -14.05
N LYS A 178 4.52 2.84 -14.71
CA LYS A 178 4.68 3.88 -15.72
C LYS A 178 4.87 5.22 -15.01
N GLY A 179 5.95 5.94 -15.35
CA GLY A 179 6.23 7.28 -14.84
C GLY A 179 7.12 7.29 -13.59
N SER A 180 6.85 8.21 -12.66
CA SER A 180 7.64 8.46 -11.45
C SER A 180 6.96 7.98 -10.16
N SER A 181 6.08 6.98 -10.27
CA SER A 181 5.37 6.43 -9.10
C SER A 181 6.26 5.44 -8.36
N LEU A 182 6.74 5.81 -7.18
CA LEU A 182 7.58 4.94 -6.34
C LEU A 182 6.85 3.66 -5.91
N ALA A 183 5.56 3.79 -5.62
CA ALA A 183 4.68 2.72 -5.26
C ALA A 183 3.23 3.14 -5.57
N TRP A 184 2.33 2.17 -5.55
CA TRP A 184 0.89 2.45 -5.48
C TRP A 184 0.19 1.35 -4.68
N ALA A 185 -0.95 1.67 -4.09
CA ALA A 185 -1.77 0.68 -3.39
C ALA A 185 -3.26 0.98 -3.47
N THR A 186 -4.09 -0.05 -3.30
CA THR A 186 -5.55 0.08 -3.28
C THR A 186 -6.23 -1.03 -2.47
N SER A 187 -7.46 -0.76 -2.03
CA SER A 187 -8.35 -1.74 -1.42
C SER A 187 -9.00 -2.62 -2.49
N CYS A 188 -8.94 -3.93 -2.31
CA CYS A 188 -9.55 -4.93 -3.19
C CYS A 188 -10.88 -5.47 -2.64
N SER A 189 -10.95 -5.75 -1.34
CA SER A 189 -12.19 -6.24 -0.70
C SER A 189 -12.54 -5.49 0.57
N ARG A 190 -13.83 -5.47 0.85
CA ARG A 190 -14.43 -4.79 2.00
C ARG A 190 -15.43 -5.71 2.70
N LEU A 191 -15.70 -5.46 3.98
CA LEU A 191 -16.85 -6.04 4.66
C LEU A 191 -18.15 -5.34 4.24
N ALA A 192 -19.29 -5.87 4.69
CA ALA A 192 -20.62 -5.32 4.39
C ALA A 192 -20.81 -3.86 4.85
N ASP A 193 -20.16 -3.47 5.95
CA ASP A 193 -20.11 -2.09 6.47
C ASP A 193 -19.19 -1.16 5.64
N GLY A 194 -18.52 -1.70 4.63
CA GLY A 194 -17.59 -1.01 3.76
C GLY A 194 -16.16 -0.88 4.28
N ARG A 195 -15.81 -1.49 5.42
CA ARG A 195 -14.44 -1.53 5.95
C ARG A 195 -13.52 -2.32 5.02
N PRO A 196 -12.41 -1.73 4.51
CA PRO A 196 -11.38 -2.48 3.78
C PRO A 196 -10.74 -3.56 4.64
N VAL A 197 -10.56 -4.74 4.04
CA VAL A 197 -9.98 -5.93 4.73
C VAL A 197 -8.97 -6.68 3.88
N ALA A 198 -8.97 -6.46 2.57
CA ALA A 198 -7.90 -6.91 1.68
C ALA A 198 -7.52 -5.78 0.72
N GLY A 199 -6.23 -5.61 0.49
CA GLY A 199 -5.67 -4.65 -0.45
C GLY A 199 -4.37 -5.15 -1.05
N VAL A 200 -3.85 -4.38 -1.98
CA VAL A 200 -2.63 -4.67 -2.72
C VAL A 200 -1.69 -3.47 -2.62
N VAL A 201 -0.38 -3.73 -2.70
CA VAL A 201 0.66 -2.71 -2.83
C VAL A 201 1.70 -3.20 -3.84
N ASN A 202 2.03 -2.33 -4.80
CA ASN A 202 3.10 -2.56 -5.76
C ASN A 202 4.22 -1.54 -5.55
N TYR A 203 5.45 -2.02 -5.45
CA TYR A 203 6.65 -1.20 -5.37
C TYR A 203 7.38 -1.15 -6.71
N ASP A 204 7.69 0.02 -7.24
CA ASP A 204 8.52 0.12 -8.43
C ASP A 204 9.99 -0.15 -8.08
N PRO A 205 10.62 -1.22 -8.59
CA PRO A 205 12.01 -1.54 -8.27
C PRO A 205 13.01 -0.44 -8.64
N SER A 206 12.69 0.44 -9.60
CA SER A 206 13.60 1.51 -10.03
C SER A 206 13.81 2.58 -8.96
N PHE A 207 12.91 2.68 -7.97
CA PHE A 207 12.97 3.70 -6.92
C PHE A 207 13.10 3.14 -5.48
N VAL A 208 13.32 1.83 -5.33
CA VAL A 208 13.49 1.21 -4.01
C VAL A 208 14.80 1.68 -3.38
N THR A 209 14.68 2.43 -2.28
CA THR A 209 15.81 2.85 -1.43
C THR A 209 15.45 2.65 0.04
N ASP A 210 16.44 2.40 0.88
CA ASP A 210 16.23 2.33 2.34
C ASP A 210 16.33 3.74 2.93
N SER A 211 15.24 4.50 2.82
CA SER A 211 15.17 5.90 3.28
C SER A 211 13.88 6.19 4.03
N GLU A 212 13.90 7.18 4.93
CA GLU A 212 12.68 7.70 5.57
C GLU A 212 11.64 8.14 4.55
N TYR A 213 12.10 8.70 3.43
CA TYR A 213 11.24 9.12 2.33
C TYR A 213 10.48 7.93 1.74
N SER A 214 11.18 6.86 1.35
CA SER A 214 10.55 5.65 0.80
C SER A 214 9.63 4.95 1.81
N VAL A 215 9.96 4.98 3.11
CA VAL A 215 9.07 4.45 4.17
C VAL A 215 7.79 5.28 4.28
N ARG A 216 7.88 6.61 4.21
CA ARG A 216 6.70 7.48 4.24
C ARG A 216 5.82 7.33 3.00
N VAL A 217 6.43 7.15 1.82
CA VAL A 217 5.69 6.81 0.59
C VAL A 217 4.98 5.46 0.75
N SER A 218 5.66 4.45 1.29
CA SER A 218 5.03 3.16 1.60
C SER A 218 3.83 3.30 2.53
N ALA A 219 3.99 4.10 3.60
CA ALA A 219 2.90 4.36 4.54
C ALA A 219 1.75 5.15 3.89
N HIS A 220 2.06 6.13 3.05
CA HIS A 220 1.07 6.89 2.27
C HIS A 220 0.22 5.95 1.40
N GLU A 221 0.87 5.08 0.62
CA GLU A 221 0.16 4.15 -0.26
C GLU A 221 -0.68 3.15 0.54
N ILE A 222 -0.13 2.56 1.61
CA ILE A 222 -0.91 1.66 2.48
C ILE A 222 -2.14 2.37 3.07
N ALA A 223 -2.10 3.68 3.30
CA ALA A 223 -3.28 4.44 3.73
C ALA A 223 -4.40 4.41 2.67
N HIS A 224 -4.07 4.47 1.38
CA HIS A 224 -5.05 4.30 0.30
C HIS A 224 -5.67 2.89 0.34
N ALA A 225 -4.88 1.84 0.54
CA ALA A 225 -5.39 0.48 0.73
C ALA A 225 -6.30 0.33 1.96
N LEU A 226 -6.05 1.11 3.02
CA LEU A 226 -6.88 1.21 4.22
C LEU A 226 -8.16 2.05 4.02
N GLY A 227 -8.36 2.62 2.83
CA GLY A 227 -9.59 3.34 2.48
C GLY A 227 -9.50 4.86 2.56
N PHE A 228 -8.29 5.43 2.74
CA PHE A 228 -8.06 6.87 2.62
C PHE A 228 -8.13 7.31 1.15
N ILE A 229 -9.32 7.25 0.57
CA ILE A 229 -9.56 7.58 -0.85
C ILE A 229 -10.82 8.44 -0.99
N MET A 230 -10.81 9.33 -1.98
CA MET A 230 -11.91 10.28 -2.24
C MET A 230 -13.26 9.57 -2.42
N LYS A 231 -13.28 8.44 -3.13
CA LYS A 231 -14.49 7.62 -3.33
C LYS A 231 -15.12 7.17 -2.01
N THR A 232 -14.30 6.77 -1.04
CA THR A 232 -14.78 6.36 0.29
C THR A 232 -15.28 7.57 1.08
N MET A 233 -14.53 8.69 1.06
CA MET A 233 -14.94 9.93 1.74
C MET A 233 -16.27 10.45 1.19
N LYS A 234 -16.46 10.42 -0.14
CA LYS A 234 -17.73 10.77 -0.80
C LYS A 234 -18.86 9.86 -0.37
N LYS A 235 -18.68 8.52 -0.41
CA LYS A 235 -19.70 7.55 0.01
C LYS A 235 -20.12 7.72 1.48
N ARG A 236 -19.22 8.21 2.33
CA ARG A 236 -19.47 8.48 3.75
C ARG A 236 -19.93 9.91 4.03
N ASN A 237 -20.27 10.70 3.01
CA ASN A 237 -20.70 12.10 3.15
C ASN A 237 -19.71 12.96 3.94
N MET A 238 -18.41 12.70 3.78
CA MET A 238 -17.35 13.43 4.47
C MET A 238 -16.84 14.65 3.70
N LEU A 239 -17.37 14.89 2.50
CA LEU A 239 -16.89 15.92 1.58
C LEU A 239 -17.93 17.02 1.41
N THR A 240 -17.46 18.27 1.38
CA THR A 240 -18.25 19.45 1.03
C THR A 240 -17.54 20.24 -0.05
N GLU A 241 -18.29 20.71 -1.04
CA GLU A 241 -17.79 21.64 -2.03
C GLU A 241 -17.89 23.07 -1.48
N VAL A 242 -16.79 23.81 -1.53
CA VAL A 242 -16.70 25.19 -1.04
C VAL A 242 -16.19 26.09 -2.16
N GLU A 243 -16.87 27.21 -2.37
CA GLU A 243 -16.55 28.17 -3.42
C GLU A 243 -15.62 29.28 -2.91
N GLY A 244 -14.86 29.89 -3.83
CA GLY A 244 -14.07 31.10 -3.55
C GLY A 244 -12.86 30.91 -2.65
N VAL A 245 -12.45 29.68 -2.34
CA VAL A 245 -11.30 29.41 -1.45
C VAL A 245 -9.99 29.80 -2.15
N ARG A 246 -9.37 30.89 -1.68
CA ARG A 246 -8.11 31.45 -2.23
C ARG A 246 -8.17 31.66 -3.75
N GLY A 247 -9.29 32.19 -4.24
CA GLY A 247 -9.48 32.51 -5.66
C GLY A 247 -9.82 31.32 -6.56
N LYS A 248 -9.93 30.09 -6.02
CA LYS A 248 -10.42 28.93 -6.78
C LYS A 248 -11.95 28.96 -6.85
N ALA A 249 -12.51 28.60 -8.01
CA ALA A 249 -13.96 28.58 -8.22
C ALA A 249 -14.67 27.63 -7.22
N LYS A 250 -14.24 26.36 -7.18
CA LYS A 250 -14.74 25.31 -6.29
C LYS A 250 -13.59 24.45 -5.79
N VAL A 251 -13.63 24.02 -4.53
CA VAL A 251 -12.73 23.02 -3.95
C VAL A 251 -13.51 22.02 -3.11
N LEU A 252 -13.05 20.77 -3.10
CA LEU A 252 -13.56 19.76 -2.16
C LEU A 252 -12.80 19.86 -0.84
N GLN A 253 -13.53 19.88 0.27
CA GLN A 253 -12.99 19.87 1.63
C GLN A 253 -13.52 18.65 2.38
N VAL A 254 -12.66 18.06 3.22
CA VAL A 254 -13.09 17.02 4.16
C VAL A 254 -13.70 17.70 5.38
N SER A 255 -15.03 17.67 5.48
CA SER A 255 -15.84 18.42 6.46
C SER A 255 -16.37 17.55 7.61
N SER A 256 -15.93 16.28 7.70
CA SER A 256 -16.32 15.41 8.80
C SER A 256 -15.90 15.99 10.17
N PRO A 257 -16.72 15.84 11.24
CA PRO A 257 -16.51 16.53 12.52
C PRO A 257 -15.10 16.41 13.10
N LYS A 258 -14.53 15.19 13.08
CA LYS A 258 -13.21 14.93 13.66
C LYS A 258 -12.07 15.60 12.89
N THR A 259 -12.18 15.67 11.55
CA THR A 259 -11.20 16.39 10.73
C THR A 259 -11.25 17.88 11.05
N VAL A 260 -12.44 18.47 11.10
CA VAL A 260 -12.62 19.89 11.42
C VAL A 260 -12.07 20.21 12.81
N GLU A 261 -12.34 19.36 13.82
CA GLU A 261 -11.78 19.49 15.17
C GLU A 261 -10.24 19.54 15.16
N LYS A 262 -9.58 18.71 14.35
CA LYS A 262 -8.11 18.62 14.32
C LYS A 262 -7.42 19.67 13.46
N THR A 263 -8.16 20.39 12.62
CA THR A 263 -7.63 21.47 11.76
C THR A 263 -7.71 22.86 12.40
N ARG A 264 -8.31 22.96 13.59
CA ARG A 264 -8.44 24.20 14.37
C ARG A 264 -7.42 24.21 15.50
#